data_AF-U2VGE0-F1
#
_entry.id   AF-U2VGE0-F1
#
_cell.length_a   1.000
_cell.length_b   1.000
_cell.length_c   1.000
_cell.angle_alpha   90.00
_cell.angle_beta   90.00
_cell.angle_gamma   90.00
#
_symmetry.space_group_name_H-M   'P 1'
#
loop_
_entity.id
_entity.type
_entity.pdbx_description
1 polymer ?
#
loop_
_entity_poly.entity_id
_entity_poly.type
_entity_poly.pdbx_seq_one_letter_code
_entity_poly.pdbx_strand_id
1 'polypeptide(L)'
;MATAGIGVNILNIERVERTLARRPSMVRRVFTDDERRYCESRPRPAAHYAARFAARGAVATALGAGPKDGIWMRNVTIERDEDGKSHAVLAGRALELAQKAGVSEIALSLSLTHEVAVANAVAVTEDLRPRLEEKPDPAEELRATFRRARTVIDELERIQENPTKE
;
A
#
# COMPACT_ATOMS: atom_id res chain seq x y z
N MET A 1 12.97 0.85 -16.22
CA MET A 1 11.56 0.46 -15.94
C MET A 1 11.35 0.66 -14.46
N ALA A 2 10.48 1.61 -14.05
CA ALA A 2 10.03 1.68 -12.68
C ALA A 2 9.19 0.41 -12.42
N THR A 3 9.75 -0.55 -11.72
CA THR A 3 9.03 -1.77 -11.35
C THR A 3 8.40 -1.53 -9.99
N ALA A 4 7.08 -1.41 -9.93
CA ALA A 4 6.37 -1.53 -8.67
C ALA A 4 6.74 -2.88 -8.04
N GLY A 5 7.10 -2.84 -6.76
CA GLY A 5 7.43 -4.02 -5.99
C GLY A 5 6.20 -4.56 -5.29
N ILE A 6 5.92 -5.85 -5.42
CA ILE A 6 4.82 -6.52 -4.72
C ILE A 6 5.42 -7.60 -3.83
N GLY A 7 4.94 -7.69 -2.59
CA GLY A 7 5.34 -8.72 -1.65
C GLY A 7 4.15 -9.28 -0.89
N VAL A 8 4.07 -10.60 -0.84
CA VAL A 8 3.07 -11.34 -0.07
C VAL A 8 3.79 -12.28 0.86
N ASN A 9 3.34 -12.36 2.12
CA ASN A 9 3.88 -13.31 3.07
C ASN A 9 2.76 -13.89 3.95
N ILE A 10 2.84 -15.20 4.19
CA ILE A 10 1.85 -15.96 4.96
C ILE A 10 2.59 -16.75 6.03
N LEU A 11 2.09 -16.70 7.27
CA LEU A 11 2.66 -17.41 8.40
C LEU A 11 1.59 -18.21 9.13
N ASN A 12 1.93 -19.46 9.46
CA ASN A 12 1.14 -20.26 10.38
C ASN A 12 1.35 -19.77 11.83
N ILE A 13 0.25 -19.42 12.50
CA ILE A 13 0.25 -18.80 13.82
C ILE A 13 0.78 -19.77 14.89
N GLU A 14 0.38 -21.04 14.84
CA GLU A 14 0.83 -22.06 15.79
C GLU A 14 2.36 -22.26 15.73
N ARG A 15 2.94 -22.18 14.54
CA ARG A 15 4.39 -22.26 14.35
C ARG A 15 5.11 -21.02 14.90
N VAL A 16 4.52 -19.84 14.78
CA VAL A 16 5.04 -18.62 15.42
C VAL A 16 4.94 -18.76 16.94
N GLU A 17 3.80 -19.21 17.46
CA GLU A 17 3.56 -19.43 18.89
C GLU A 17 4.62 -20.36 19.51
N ARG A 18 4.85 -21.53 18.90
CA ARG A 18 5.93 -22.46 19.31
C ARG A 18 7.32 -21.82 19.25
N THR A 19 7.57 -20.98 18.24
CA THR A 19 8.86 -20.29 18.09
C THR A 19 9.07 -19.26 19.19
N LEU A 20 8.04 -18.48 19.52
CA LEU A 20 8.08 -17.48 20.58
C LEU A 20 8.22 -18.13 21.96
N ALA A 21 7.53 -19.24 22.21
CA ALA A 21 7.67 -20.02 23.44
C ALA A 21 9.10 -20.57 23.60
N ARG A 22 9.71 -21.09 22.52
CA ARG A 22 11.09 -21.60 22.54
C ARG A 22 12.15 -20.49 22.62
N ARG A 23 11.85 -19.29 22.11
CA ARG A 23 12.81 -18.16 22.01
C ARG A 23 12.16 -16.85 22.44
N PRO A 24 11.80 -16.66 23.72
CA PRO A 24 11.08 -15.48 24.18
C PRO A 24 11.88 -14.18 23.99
N SER A 25 13.21 -14.24 24.07
CA SER A 25 14.10 -13.10 23.83
C SER A 25 14.02 -12.55 22.39
N MET A 26 13.53 -13.35 21.43
CA MET A 26 13.32 -12.90 20.05
C MET A 26 12.34 -11.72 20.00
N VAL A 27 11.30 -11.73 20.84
CA VAL A 27 10.26 -10.71 20.82
C VAL A 27 10.88 -9.33 21.06
N ARG A 28 11.73 -9.19 22.08
CA ARG A 28 12.40 -7.92 22.40
C ARG A 28 13.47 -7.51 21.39
N ARG A 29 14.00 -8.45 20.60
CA ARG A 29 15.01 -8.19 19.56
C ARG A 29 14.39 -7.73 18.24
N VAL A 30 13.22 -8.27 17.89
CA VAL A 30 12.57 -8.02 16.60
C VAL A 30 11.56 -6.87 16.70
N PHE A 31 10.75 -6.84 17.75
CA PHE A 31 9.63 -5.91 17.87
C PHE A 31 10.00 -4.68 18.71
N THR A 32 9.52 -3.52 18.31
CA THR A 32 9.58 -2.30 19.12
C THR A 32 8.69 -2.43 20.35
N ASP A 33 8.88 -1.54 21.31
CA ASP A 33 8.10 -1.57 22.55
C ASP A 33 6.60 -1.33 22.26
N ASP A 34 6.29 -0.53 21.25
CA ASP A 34 4.94 -0.19 20.81
C ASP A 34 4.25 -1.37 20.14
N GLU A 35 4.97 -2.09 19.27
CA GLU A 35 4.47 -3.32 18.68
C GLU A 35 4.20 -4.38 19.74
N ARG A 36 5.10 -4.52 20.74
CA ARG A 36 4.91 -5.48 21.84
C ARG A 36 3.69 -5.10 22.67
N ARG A 37 3.57 -3.84 23.09
CA ARG A 37 2.40 -3.34 23.83
C ARG A 37 1.11 -3.64 23.08
N TYR A 38 1.07 -3.39 21.77
CA TYR A 38 -0.09 -3.72 20.95
C TYR A 38 -0.36 -5.23 20.91
N CYS A 39 0.65 -6.07 20.67
CA CYS A 39 0.43 -7.51 20.51
C CYS A 39 0.00 -8.15 21.83
N GLU A 40 0.60 -7.72 22.94
CA GLU A 40 0.31 -8.21 24.29
C GLU A 40 -1.06 -7.75 24.80
N SER A 41 -1.61 -6.64 24.28
CA SER A 41 -2.96 -6.17 24.64
C SER A 41 -4.09 -6.97 23.99
N ARG A 42 -3.78 -8.00 23.19
CA ARG A 42 -4.76 -8.74 22.39
C ARG A 42 -5.03 -10.12 22.97
N PRO A 43 -6.21 -10.72 22.73
CA PRO A 43 -6.57 -12.01 23.30
C PRO A 43 -5.60 -13.15 22.95
N ARG A 44 -5.00 -13.09 21.75
CA ARG A 44 -3.98 -14.06 21.30
C ARG A 44 -2.73 -13.34 20.77
N PRO A 45 -1.78 -12.98 21.65
CA PRO A 45 -0.61 -12.19 21.25
C PRO A 45 0.21 -12.82 20.11
N ALA A 46 0.35 -14.15 20.10
CA ALA A 46 1.09 -14.87 19.05
C ALA A 46 0.51 -14.63 17.64
N ALA A 47 -0.82 -14.52 17.50
CA ALA A 47 -1.47 -14.22 16.22
C ALA A 47 -1.10 -12.82 15.72
N HIS A 48 -1.04 -11.84 16.63
CA HIS A 48 -0.65 -10.49 16.28
C HIS A 48 0.84 -10.39 15.96
N TYR A 49 1.71 -11.06 16.72
CA TYR A 49 3.13 -11.18 16.37
C TYR A 49 3.32 -11.84 14.99
N ALA A 50 2.56 -12.89 14.68
CA ALA A 50 2.57 -13.52 13.36
C ALA A 50 2.18 -12.54 12.25
N ALA A 51 1.15 -11.71 12.44
CA ALA A 51 0.78 -10.68 11.47
C ALA A 51 1.91 -9.66 11.24
N ARG A 52 2.63 -9.24 12.28
CA ARG A 52 3.76 -8.30 12.11
C ARG A 52 4.95 -8.97 11.43
N PHE A 53 5.25 -10.23 11.73
CA PHE A 53 6.25 -10.99 10.97
C PHE A 53 5.84 -11.14 9.49
N ALA A 54 4.56 -11.40 9.22
CA ALA A 54 4.03 -11.48 7.87
C ALA A 54 4.28 -10.16 7.14
N ALA A 55 3.88 -9.03 7.73
CA ALA A 55 4.08 -7.70 7.17
C ALA A 55 5.55 -7.35 6.91
N ARG A 56 6.46 -7.65 7.84
CA ARG A 56 7.91 -7.46 7.65
C ARG A 56 8.43 -8.21 6.43
N GLY A 57 8.02 -9.47 6.28
CA GLY A 57 8.39 -10.29 5.12
C GLY A 57 7.80 -9.76 3.82
N ALA A 58 6.52 -9.39 3.81
CA ALA A 58 5.86 -8.81 2.65
C ALA A 58 6.55 -7.51 2.19
N VAL A 59 6.89 -6.62 3.13
CA VAL A 59 7.64 -5.39 2.84
C VAL A 59 9.03 -5.70 2.30
N ALA A 60 9.77 -6.61 2.92
CA ALA A 60 11.10 -6.99 2.45
C ALA A 60 11.06 -7.51 0.99
N THR A 61 10.09 -8.39 0.67
CA THR A 61 9.90 -8.91 -0.68
C THR A 61 9.49 -7.80 -1.66
N ALA A 62 8.60 -6.89 -1.27
CA ALA A 62 8.22 -5.75 -2.10
C ALA A 62 9.42 -4.84 -2.41
N LEU A 63 10.36 -4.70 -1.48
CA LEU A 63 11.61 -3.95 -1.69
C LEU A 63 12.69 -4.72 -2.48
N GLY A 64 12.37 -5.92 -2.98
CA GLY A 64 13.32 -6.76 -3.71
C GLY A 64 14.38 -7.40 -2.83
N ALA A 65 14.17 -7.45 -1.51
CA ALA A 65 15.12 -8.00 -0.56
C ALA A 65 14.92 -9.50 -0.35
N GLY A 66 16.01 -10.25 -0.44
CA GLY A 66 16.08 -11.64 -0.07
C GLY A 66 16.42 -11.86 1.42
N PRO A 67 16.34 -13.10 1.90
CA PRO A 67 16.69 -13.46 3.28
C PRO A 67 18.14 -13.10 3.67
N LYS A 68 19.03 -12.96 2.68
CA LYS A 68 20.46 -12.63 2.87
C LYS A 68 20.72 -11.13 3.02
N ASP A 69 19.74 -10.27 2.72
CA ASP A 69 19.90 -8.81 2.74
C ASP A 69 19.76 -8.21 4.16
N GLY A 70 19.66 -9.03 5.20
CA GLY A 70 19.69 -8.57 6.59
C GLY A 70 18.43 -7.84 7.05
N ILE A 71 17.32 -7.88 6.28
CA ILE A 71 16.04 -7.22 6.62
C ILE A 71 15.18 -8.08 7.55
N TRP A 72 15.80 -8.64 8.58
CA TRP A 72 15.14 -9.63 9.46
C TRP A 72 14.82 -9.11 10.86
N MET A 73 15.22 -7.88 11.18
CA MET A 73 15.10 -7.28 12.52
C MET A 73 14.28 -5.98 12.44
N ARG A 74 14.66 -4.95 13.22
CA ARG A 74 13.97 -3.65 13.35
C ARG A 74 14.03 -2.74 12.12
N ASN A 75 14.45 -3.24 10.97
CA ASN A 75 14.51 -2.46 9.73
C ASN A 75 13.12 -2.14 9.17
N VAL A 76 12.08 -2.89 9.55
CA VAL A 76 10.70 -2.64 9.13
C VAL A 76 9.79 -2.74 10.35
N THR A 77 9.37 -1.62 10.94
CA THR A 77 8.43 -1.62 12.07
C THR A 77 7.01 -1.44 11.57
N ILE A 78 6.03 -2.10 12.20
CA ILE A 78 4.62 -1.95 11.84
C ILE A 78 3.92 -1.08 12.89
N GLU A 79 3.55 0.12 12.49
CA GLU A 79 2.83 1.08 13.32
C GLU A 79 1.36 1.16 12.90
N ARG A 80 0.52 1.71 13.77
CA ARG A 80 -0.89 1.98 13.49
C ARG A 80 -1.18 3.44 13.73
N ASP A 81 -1.92 4.07 12.81
CA ASP A 81 -2.45 5.41 13.01
C ASP A 81 -3.71 5.40 13.89
N GLU A 82 -4.26 6.59 14.12
CA GLU A 82 -5.47 6.82 14.93
C GLU A 82 -6.71 6.15 14.33
N ASP A 83 -6.78 6.07 13.00
CA ASP A 83 -7.83 5.36 12.25
C ASP A 83 -7.65 3.83 12.28
N GLY A 84 -6.53 3.36 12.85
CA GLY A 84 -6.21 1.95 13.01
C GLY A 84 -5.62 1.30 11.76
N LYS A 85 -5.34 2.06 10.70
CA LYS A 85 -4.63 1.58 9.52
C LYS A 85 -3.16 1.35 9.87
N SER A 86 -2.63 0.23 9.39
CA SER A 86 -1.25 -0.17 9.66
C SER A 86 -0.34 0.36 8.56
N HIS A 87 0.83 0.89 8.93
CA HIS A 87 1.84 1.35 7.99
C HIS A 87 3.22 0.84 8.39
N ALA A 88 4.11 0.71 7.39
CA ALA A 88 5.47 0.25 7.60
C ALA A 88 6.41 1.45 7.77
N VAL A 89 7.17 1.45 8.86
CA VAL A 89 8.26 2.40 9.11
C VAL A 89 9.58 1.71 8.78
N LEU A 90 10.30 2.23 7.79
CA LEU A 90 11.56 1.66 7.33
C LEU A 90 12.76 2.30 8.02
N ALA A 91 13.74 1.47 8.37
CA ALA A 91 15.01 1.89 8.94
C ALA A 91 16.16 1.02 8.41
N GLY A 92 17.39 1.53 8.55
CA GLY A 92 18.61 0.84 8.14
C GLY A 92 18.52 0.33 6.70
N ARG A 93 18.84 -0.96 6.51
CA ARG A 93 18.92 -1.55 5.18
C ARG A 93 17.61 -1.52 4.38
N ALA A 94 16.45 -1.60 5.04
CA ALA A 94 15.17 -1.51 4.32
C ALA A 94 14.95 -0.11 3.74
N LEU A 95 15.31 0.92 4.50
CA LEU A 95 15.21 2.31 4.05
C LEU A 95 16.16 2.57 2.87
N GLU A 96 17.40 2.07 2.94
CA GLU A 96 18.37 2.19 1.83
C GLU A 96 17.84 1.56 0.53
N LEU A 97 17.23 0.38 0.62
CA LEU A 97 16.68 -0.31 -0.55
C LEU A 97 15.47 0.40 -1.12
N ALA A 98 14.57 0.90 -0.26
CA ALA A 98 13.44 1.71 -0.68
C ALA A 98 13.90 2.98 -1.43
N GLN A 99 14.89 3.70 -0.87
CA GLN A 99 15.47 4.89 -1.50
C GLN A 99 16.14 4.56 -2.83
N LYS A 100 16.94 3.50 -2.90
CA LYS A 100 17.60 3.06 -4.15
C LYS A 100 16.59 2.66 -5.22
N ALA A 101 15.46 2.08 -4.83
CA ALA A 101 14.38 1.69 -5.72
C ALA A 101 13.42 2.84 -6.06
N GLY A 102 13.61 4.04 -5.49
CA GLY A 102 12.73 5.20 -5.73
C GLY A 102 11.32 5.02 -5.16
N VAL A 103 11.16 4.21 -4.11
CA VAL A 103 9.88 3.95 -3.45
C VAL A 103 9.49 5.17 -2.63
N SER A 104 8.34 5.76 -2.95
CA SER A 104 7.77 6.90 -2.22
C SER A 104 6.72 6.48 -1.19
N GLU A 105 6.03 5.35 -1.40
CA GLU A 105 5.00 4.86 -0.49
C GLU A 105 4.99 3.32 -0.45
N ILE A 106 4.62 2.75 0.71
CA ILE A 106 4.29 1.32 0.82
C ILE A 106 2.86 1.17 1.30
N ALA A 107 1.99 0.72 0.41
CA ALA A 107 0.63 0.31 0.78
C ALA A 107 0.69 -1.07 1.43
N LEU A 108 0.29 -1.15 2.70
CA LEU A 108 0.34 -2.37 3.50
C LEU A 108 -1.05 -2.79 3.94
N SER A 109 -1.37 -4.07 3.76
CA SER A 109 -2.58 -4.70 4.28
C SER A 109 -2.22 -5.97 5.04
N LEU A 110 -2.89 -6.20 6.17
CA LEU A 110 -2.69 -7.37 7.01
C LEU A 110 -4.05 -7.99 7.31
N SER A 111 -4.11 -9.32 7.31
CA SER A 111 -5.25 -10.09 7.78
C SER A 111 -4.77 -11.29 8.58
N LEU A 112 -5.57 -11.76 9.52
CA LEU A 112 -5.27 -12.96 10.28
C LEU A 112 -6.56 -13.73 10.60
N THR A 113 -6.43 -15.04 10.66
CA THR A 113 -7.47 -15.96 11.10
C THR A 113 -7.02 -16.65 12.38
N HIS A 114 -7.67 -17.75 12.76
CA HIS A 114 -7.20 -18.58 13.87
C HIS A 114 -5.92 -19.38 13.54
N GLU A 115 -5.64 -19.63 12.26
CA GLU A 115 -4.53 -20.50 11.82
C GLU A 115 -3.40 -19.73 11.16
N VAL A 116 -3.72 -18.69 10.38
CA VAL A 116 -2.76 -18.02 9.52
C VAL A 116 -2.82 -16.51 9.68
N ALA A 117 -1.67 -15.87 9.52
CA ALA A 117 -1.56 -14.43 9.33
C ALA A 117 -0.95 -14.16 7.96
N VAL A 118 -1.54 -13.24 7.21
CA VAL A 118 -1.12 -12.83 5.87
C VAL A 118 -0.90 -11.34 5.83
N ALA A 119 0.10 -10.91 5.07
CA ALA A 119 0.27 -9.52 4.72
C ALA A 119 0.60 -9.38 3.23
N ASN A 120 0.10 -8.28 2.66
CA ASN A 120 0.41 -7.83 1.31
C ASN A 120 1.01 -6.43 1.38
N ALA A 121 2.10 -6.21 0.67
CA ALA A 121 2.78 -4.93 0.56
C ALA A 121 2.97 -4.57 -0.92
N VAL A 122 2.66 -3.33 -1.26
CA VAL A 122 2.91 -2.75 -2.58
C VAL A 122 3.81 -1.54 -2.41
N ALA A 123 5.02 -1.63 -2.94
CA ALA A 123 5.98 -0.53 -3.01
C ALA A 123 5.68 0.31 -4.26
N VAL A 124 5.21 1.53 -4.02
CA VAL A 124 4.83 2.50 -5.04
C VAL A 124 5.98 3.46 -5.25
N THR A 125 6.38 3.63 -6.51
CA THR A 125 7.33 4.65 -6.95
C THR A 125 6.54 5.85 -7.48
N GLU A 126 7.16 7.03 -7.51
CA GLU A 126 6.46 8.26 -7.94
C GLU A 126 5.86 8.14 -9.35
N ASP A 127 6.56 7.45 -10.25
CA ASP A 127 6.13 7.20 -11.63
C ASP A 127 4.86 6.33 -11.72
N LEU A 128 4.60 5.51 -10.71
CA LEU A 128 3.47 4.57 -10.65
C LEU A 128 2.39 5.03 -9.69
N ARG A 129 2.56 6.19 -9.05
CA ARG A 129 1.52 6.75 -8.20
C ARG A 129 0.29 7.05 -9.06
N PRO A 130 -0.90 6.51 -8.73
CA PRO A 130 -2.09 6.82 -9.48
C PRO A 130 -2.35 8.31 -9.37
N ARG A 131 -2.27 9.00 -10.52
CA ARG A 131 -2.69 10.40 -10.62
C ARG A 131 -4.19 10.39 -10.39
N LEU A 132 -4.65 11.07 -9.34
CA LEU A 132 -6.07 11.38 -9.23
C LEU A 132 -6.41 12.19 -10.48
N GLU A 133 -7.22 11.64 -11.38
CA GLU A 133 -7.77 12.43 -12.46
C GLU A 133 -8.55 13.58 -11.80
N GLU A 134 -8.05 14.80 -11.97
CA GLU A 134 -8.83 15.98 -11.67
C GLU A 134 -10.05 15.91 -12.58
N LYS A 135 -11.21 15.59 -12.00
CA LYS A 135 -12.46 15.70 -12.74
C LYS A 135 -12.57 17.16 -13.21
N PRO A 136 -12.83 17.41 -14.50
CA PRO A 136 -13.01 18.77 -14.98
C PRO A 136 -14.07 19.47 -14.13
N ASP A 137 -13.87 20.76 -13.86
CA ASP A 137 -14.83 21.57 -13.10
C ASP A 137 -16.21 21.41 -13.76
N PRO A 138 -17.26 20.97 -13.01
CA PRO A 138 -18.60 20.81 -13.54
C PRO A 138 -19.10 22.05 -14.30
N ALA A 139 -18.68 23.25 -13.88
CA ALA A 139 -19.04 24.49 -14.57
C ALA A 139 -18.34 24.62 -15.93
N GLU A 140 -17.09 24.17 -16.04
CA GLU A 140 -16.33 24.16 -17.30
C GLU A 140 -16.88 23.11 -18.28
N GLU A 141 -17.25 21.94 -17.78
CA GLU A 141 -17.85 20.85 -18.55
C GLU A 141 -19.24 21.25 -19.10
N LEU A 142 -20.04 21.94 -18.29
CA LEU A 142 -21.32 22.50 -18.70
C LEU A 142 -21.15 23.59 -19.77
N ARG A 143 -20.19 24.50 -19.60
CA ARG A 143 -19.85 25.53 -20.61
C ARG A 143 -19.37 24.92 -21.93
N ALA A 144 -18.58 23.85 -21.87
CA ALA A 144 -18.13 23.14 -23.06
C ALA A 144 -19.31 22.48 -23.80
N THR A 145 -20.26 21.90 -23.05
CA THR A 145 -21.47 21.30 -23.59
C THR A 145 -22.36 22.34 -24.28
N PHE A 146 -22.60 23.49 -23.62
CA PHE A 146 -23.37 24.59 -24.22
C PHE A 146 -22.71 25.16 -25.47
N ARG A 147 -21.37 25.28 -25.50
CA ARG A 147 -20.65 25.71 -26.70
C ARG A 147 -20.87 24.77 -27.88
N ARG A 148 -20.76 23.45 -27.66
CA ARG A 148 -21.03 22.45 -28.71
C ARG A 148 -22.48 22.52 -29.19
N ALA A 149 -23.43 22.63 -28.26
CA ALA A 149 -24.85 22.75 -28.61
C ALA A 149 -25.13 24.01 -29.45
N ARG A 150 -24.51 25.15 -29.12
CA ARG A 150 -24.58 26.37 -29.92
C ARG A 150 -24.05 26.14 -31.34
N THR A 151 -22.88 25.52 -31.48
CA THR A 151 -22.30 25.25 -32.80
C THR A 151 -23.21 24.40 -33.69
N VAL A 152 -23.87 23.39 -33.11
CA VAL A 152 -24.84 22.56 -33.85
C VAL A 152 -26.05 23.38 -34.29
N ILE A 153 -26.56 24.26 -33.42
CA ILE A 153 -27.69 25.15 -33.76
C ILE A 153 -27.28 26.09 -34.89
N ASP A 154 -26.12 26.74 -34.78
CA ASP A 154 -25.62 27.67 -35.79
C ASP A 154 -25.43 26.97 -37.17
N GLU A 155 -25.05 25.69 -37.17
CA GLU A 155 -24.90 24.88 -38.38
C GLU A 155 -26.26 24.52 -39.00
N LEU A 156 -27.26 24.18 -38.18
CA LEU A 156 -28.62 23.91 -38.64
C LEU A 156 -29.30 25.17 -39.21
N GLU A 157 -29.13 26.32 -38.56
CA GLU A 157 -29.65 27.61 -39.05
C GLU A 157 -29.05 27.96 -40.42
N ARG A 158 -27.74 27.74 -40.62
CA ARG A 158 -27.08 27.94 -41.92
C ARG A 158 -27.64 27.03 -43.02
N ILE A 159 -27.98 25.78 -42.69
CA ILE A 159 -28.59 24.83 -43.64
C ILE A 159 -30.01 25.28 -44.02
N GLN A 160 -30.76 25.86 -43.08
CA GLN A 160 -32.11 26.38 -43.34
C GLN A 160 -32.11 27.69 -44.14
N GLU A 161 -31.10 28.55 -43.96
CA GLU A 161 -30.99 29.82 -44.68
C GLU A 161 -30.41 29.67 -46.11
N ASN A 162 -29.67 28.60 -46.38
CA ASN A 162 -29.20 28.23 -47.73
C ASN A 162 -29.62 26.79 -48.07
N PRO A 163 -30.92 26.52 -48.28
CA PRO A 163 -31.34 25.25 -48.85
C PRO A 163 -30.83 25.25 -50.30
N THR A 164 -29.88 24.38 -50.60
CA THR A 164 -29.20 24.18 -51.88
C THR A 164 -29.94 24.74 -53.11
N LYS A 165 -29.29 25.70 -53.80
CA LYS A 165 -29.48 25.90 -55.24
C LYS A 165 -29.13 24.58 -55.95
N GLU A 166 -30.13 23.80 -56.31
CA GLU A 166 -30.10 22.95 -57.51
C GLU A 166 -30.45 23.81 -58.73
#